data_AF-A0A849G053-F1
#
_entry.id   AF-A0A849G053-F1
#
_cell.length_a   1.000
_cell.length_b   1.000
_cell.length_c   1.000
_cell.angle_alpha   90.00
_cell.angle_beta   90.00
_cell.angle_gamma   90.00
#
_symmetry.space_group_name_H-M   'P 1'
#
loop_
_entity.id
_entity.type
_entity.pdbx_description
1 polymer ?
#
loop_
_entity_poly.entity_id
_entity_poly.type
_entity_poly.pdbx_seq_one_letter_code
_entity_poly.pdbx_strand_id
1 'polypeptide(L)'
;MKAKNMYRSTLIILSLICFSLNSFAQDKKNQDTTKTTFGKGLFNKIAEDSTWYTKIAFRIQTQYEGIQIQELDGAPSRFSDRFRVRRARIKGDGWATPSRRLKYKFEYDVHNGFVLDAVIKWVFDKNR
;
A
#
# COMPACT_ATOMS: atom_id res chain seq x y z
N MET A 1 -63.76 -8.84 13.17
CA MET A 1 -62.72 -7.94 13.73
C MET A 1 -61.31 -8.56 13.72
N LYS A 2 -61.16 -9.85 14.03
CA LYS A 2 -59.87 -10.58 14.13
C LYS A 2 -59.03 -10.59 12.83
N ALA A 3 -59.66 -10.83 11.68
CA ALA A 3 -58.97 -10.92 10.39
C ALA A 3 -58.34 -9.57 9.94
N LYS A 4 -59.05 -8.45 10.08
CA LYS A 4 -58.51 -7.11 9.73
C LYS A 4 -57.29 -6.74 10.56
N ASN A 5 -57.26 -7.11 11.84
CA ASN A 5 -56.10 -6.88 12.71
C ASN A 5 -54.93 -7.81 12.36
N MET A 6 -55.22 -9.03 11.92
CA MET A 6 -54.19 -9.98 11.43
C MET A 6 -53.50 -9.44 10.17
N TYR A 7 -54.25 -8.99 9.16
CA TYR A 7 -53.66 -8.38 7.95
C TYR A 7 -52.85 -7.12 8.25
N ARG A 8 -53.31 -6.28 9.20
CA ARG A 8 -52.56 -5.10 9.66
C ARG A 8 -51.24 -5.48 10.35
N SER A 9 -51.25 -6.51 11.20
CA SER A 9 -50.05 -7.01 11.86
C SER A 9 -49.05 -7.61 10.85
N THR A 10 -49.53 -8.37 9.87
CA THR A 10 -48.68 -8.95 8.82
C THR A 10 -48.04 -7.87 7.94
N LEU A 11 -48.78 -6.81 7.61
CA LEU A 11 -48.27 -5.67 6.83
C LEU A 11 -47.16 -4.90 7.57
N ILE A 12 -47.29 -4.74 8.90
CA ILE A 12 -46.28 -4.08 9.72
C ILE A 12 -45.00 -4.93 9.81
N ILE A 13 -45.14 -6.25 9.98
CA ILE A 13 -43.99 -7.17 10.01
C ILE A 13 -43.26 -7.16 8.66
N LEU A 14 -44.01 -7.16 7.56
CA LEU A 14 -43.43 -7.10 6.21
C LEU A 14 -42.69 -5.78 5.96
N SER A 15 -43.20 -4.64 6.46
CA SER A 15 -42.52 -3.35 6.31
C SER A 15 -41.24 -3.27 7.15
N LEU A 16 -41.24 -3.83 8.36
CA LEU A 16 -40.05 -3.93 9.22
C LEU A 16 -38.96 -4.81 8.58
N ILE A 17 -39.34 -5.93 7.97
CA ILE A 17 -38.40 -6.80 7.24
C ILE A 17 -37.81 -6.04 6.04
N CYS A 18 -38.62 -5.36 5.24
CA CYS A 18 -38.13 -4.54 4.12
C CYS A 18 -37.19 -3.42 4.58
N PHE A 19 -37.46 -2.77 5.71
CA PHE A 19 -36.59 -1.72 6.24
C PHE A 19 -35.22 -2.29 6.68
N SER A 20 -35.22 -3.45 7.35
CA SER A 20 -33.99 -4.11 7.79
C SER A 20 -33.09 -4.57 6.63
N LEU A 21 -33.68 -4.98 5.50
CA LEU A 21 -32.94 -5.41 4.31
C LEU A 21 -32.22 -4.23 3.61
N ASN A 22 -32.75 -3.01 3.71
CA ASN A 22 -32.11 -1.83 3.11
C ASN A 22 -30.86 -1.37 3.88
N SER A 23 -30.79 -1.64 5.19
CA SER A 23 -29.62 -1.29 6.02
C SER A 23 -28.38 -2.13 5.69
N PHE A 24 -28.53 -3.39 5.26
CA PHE A 24 -27.41 -4.25 4.87
C PHE A 24 -26.85 -3.97 3.46
N ALA A 25 -27.51 -3.12 2.65
CA ALA A 25 -27.10 -2.84 1.27
C ALA A 25 -26.13 -1.65 1.13
N GLN A 26 -25.87 -0.89 2.20
CA GLN A 26 -25.09 0.37 2.15
C GLN A 26 -23.56 0.16 2.19
N ASP A 27 -23.06 -1.04 2.49
CA ASP A 27 -21.62 -1.26 2.71
C ASP A 27 -20.75 -1.35 1.44
N LYS A 28 -21.34 -1.38 0.25
CA LYS A 28 -20.57 -1.54 -1.01
C LYS A 28 -20.03 -0.25 -1.61
N LYS A 29 -20.50 0.93 -1.19
CA LYS A 29 -20.02 2.22 -1.74
C LYS A 29 -18.69 2.70 -1.15
N ASN A 30 -18.26 2.16 -0.02
CA ASN A 30 -17.05 2.59 0.68
C ASN A 30 -15.86 1.62 0.55
N GLN A 31 -16.01 0.51 -0.17
CA GLN A 31 -14.85 -0.27 -0.59
C GLN A 31 -14.27 0.40 -1.83
N ASP A 32 -13.47 1.43 -1.56
CA ASP A 32 -12.58 2.10 -2.51
C ASP A 32 -11.83 1.01 -3.28
N THR A 33 -12.31 0.72 -4.49
CA THR A 33 -11.73 -0.27 -5.40
C THR A 33 -10.50 0.42 -5.95
N THR A 34 -9.45 0.49 -5.13
CA THR A 34 -8.19 1.05 -5.54
C THR A 34 -7.73 0.24 -6.73
N LYS A 35 -7.82 0.85 -7.92
CA LYS A 35 -7.34 0.30 -9.19
C LYS A 35 -5.81 0.31 -9.17
N THR A 36 -5.21 -0.46 -8.26
CA THR A 36 -3.77 -0.66 -8.22
C THR A 36 -3.40 -1.63 -9.31
N THR A 37 -2.77 -1.13 -10.38
CA THR A 37 -2.20 -2.00 -11.40
C THR A 37 -0.91 -2.62 -10.88
N PHE A 38 -0.65 -3.88 -11.25
CA PHE A 38 0.62 -4.55 -10.96
C PHE A 38 1.82 -3.69 -11.38
N GLY A 39 2.89 -3.69 -10.57
CA GLY A 39 4.10 -2.90 -10.82
C GLY A 39 4.05 -1.41 -10.40
N LYS A 40 2.89 -0.88 -9.98
CA LYS A 40 2.77 0.53 -9.52
C LYS A 40 2.85 0.73 -7.99
N GLY A 41 3.39 -0.26 -7.26
CA GLY A 41 3.41 -0.27 -5.79
C GLY A 41 2.19 -0.99 -5.21
N LEU A 42 2.30 -1.44 -3.96
CA LEU A 42 1.22 -2.19 -3.28
C LEU A 42 0.08 -1.27 -2.86
N PHE A 43 0.40 -0.05 -2.44
CA PHE A 43 -0.58 0.99 -2.18
C PHE A 43 -0.27 2.18 -3.07
N ASN A 44 -1.26 2.64 -3.81
CA ASN A 44 -1.19 3.82 -4.64
C ASN A 44 -2.58 4.47 -4.60
N LYS A 45 -2.70 5.54 -3.81
CA LYS A 45 -3.96 6.26 -3.63
C LYS A 45 -3.77 7.74 -3.90
N ILE A 46 -4.70 8.31 -4.66
CA ILE A 46 -4.92 9.74 -4.80
C ILE A 46 -6.28 10.00 -4.14
N ALA A 47 -6.34 11.03 -3.31
CA ALA A 47 -7.60 11.49 -2.73
C ALA A 47 -8.58 11.91 -3.83
N GLU A 48 -9.88 11.72 -3.61
CA GLU A 48 -10.90 12.17 -4.57
C GLU A 48 -10.82 13.69 -4.79
N ASP A 49 -10.59 14.45 -3.72
CA ASP A 49 -10.38 15.90 -3.74
C ASP A 49 -8.98 16.33 -4.23
N SER A 50 -8.13 15.36 -4.61
CA SER A 50 -6.77 15.57 -5.10
C SER A 50 -5.81 16.32 -4.15
N THR A 51 -6.15 16.44 -2.87
CA THR A 51 -5.35 17.16 -1.86
C THR A 51 -4.16 16.36 -1.35
N TRP A 52 -4.20 15.03 -1.49
CA TRP A 52 -3.11 14.16 -1.10
C TRP A 52 -2.94 12.97 -2.05
N TYR A 53 -1.72 12.46 -2.08
CA TYR A 53 -1.36 11.24 -2.78
C TYR A 53 -0.31 10.51 -1.98
N THR A 54 -0.47 9.20 -1.88
CA THR A 54 0.53 8.31 -1.30
C THR A 54 0.76 7.11 -2.21
N LYS A 55 2.02 6.73 -2.31
CA LYS A 55 2.45 5.48 -2.91
C LYS A 55 3.40 4.78 -1.98
N ILE A 56 3.17 3.49 -1.76
CA ILE A 56 4.02 2.59 -0.99
C ILE A 56 4.38 1.41 -1.88
N ALA A 57 5.68 1.14 -2.00
CA ALA A 57 6.24 0.06 -2.79
C ALA A 57 7.28 -0.72 -2.00
N PHE A 58 7.35 -2.02 -2.24
CA PHE A 58 8.41 -2.88 -1.72
C PHE A 58 9.40 -3.21 -2.83
N ARG A 59 10.68 -3.27 -2.49
CA ARG A 59 11.75 -3.72 -3.39
C ARG A 59 12.57 -4.80 -2.70
N ILE A 60 12.50 -6.02 -3.22
CA ILE A 60 13.31 -7.15 -2.75
C ILE A 60 14.32 -7.50 -3.83
N GLN A 61 15.58 -7.66 -3.46
CA GLN A 61 16.64 -8.13 -4.33
C GLN A 61 17.50 -9.16 -3.62
N THR A 62 17.56 -10.36 -4.19
CA THR A 62 18.47 -11.41 -3.78
C THR A 62 19.78 -11.30 -4.57
N GLN A 63 20.86 -11.78 -3.98
CA GLN A 63 22.18 -11.83 -4.57
C GLN A 63 22.80 -13.20 -4.29
N TYR A 64 23.21 -13.86 -5.35
CA TYR A 64 24.13 -14.99 -5.29
C TYR A 64 25.54 -14.50 -5.64
N GLU A 65 26.53 -14.97 -4.89
CA GLU A 65 27.94 -14.63 -5.06
C GLU A 65 28.74 -15.93 -4.99
N GLY A 66 29.43 -16.28 -6.07
CA GLY A 66 30.35 -17.42 -6.13
C GLY A 66 31.75 -16.92 -6.44
N ILE A 67 32.73 -17.29 -5.61
CA ILE A 67 34.12 -16.85 -5.69
C ILE A 67 35.01 -18.07 -5.78
N GLN A 68 35.88 -18.10 -6.78
CA GLN A 68 36.98 -19.04 -6.84
C GLN A 68 38.23 -18.39 -6.23
N ILE A 69 38.73 -18.98 -5.15
CA ILE A 69 39.90 -18.53 -4.41
C ILE A 69 41.08 -19.36 -4.91
N GLN A 70 42.01 -18.71 -5.62
CA GLN A 70 43.30 -19.30 -5.95
C GLN A 70 44.23 -19.09 -4.77
N GLU A 71 44.71 -20.20 -4.20
CA GLU A 71 45.71 -20.17 -3.14
C GLU A 71 47.10 -20.04 -3.77
N LEU A 72 47.98 -19.27 -3.13
CA LEU A 72 49.40 -19.23 -3.49
C LEU A 72 50.10 -20.47 -2.92
N ASP A 73 51.31 -20.77 -3.40
CA ASP A 73 52.17 -21.87 -2.93
C ASP A 73 51.66 -23.30 -3.17
N GLY A 74 50.86 -23.51 -4.23
CA GLY A 74 50.49 -24.85 -4.71
C GLY A 74 49.36 -25.52 -3.93
N ALA A 75 48.70 -24.80 -3.02
CA ALA A 75 47.49 -25.28 -2.38
C ALA A 75 46.31 -25.37 -3.38
N PRO A 76 45.39 -26.34 -3.21
CA PRO A 76 44.26 -26.52 -4.11
C PRO A 76 43.32 -25.31 -4.06
N SER A 77 42.88 -24.85 -5.24
CA SER A 77 41.91 -23.75 -5.32
C SER A 77 40.61 -24.12 -4.63
N ARG A 78 40.02 -23.18 -3.90
CA ARG A 78 38.74 -23.37 -3.19
C ARG A 78 37.63 -22.59 -3.86
N PHE A 79 36.42 -23.13 -3.79
CA PHE A 79 35.20 -22.42 -4.20
C PHE A 79 34.41 -22.02 -2.96
N SER A 80 33.96 -20.77 -2.90
CA SER A 80 33.09 -20.25 -1.85
C SER A 80 31.88 -19.60 -2.49
N ASP A 81 30.68 -20.02 -2.09
CA ASP A 81 29.43 -19.41 -2.50
C ASP A 81 28.64 -18.86 -1.32
N ARG A 82 27.82 -17.85 -1.60
CA ARG A 82 26.89 -17.25 -0.65
C ARG A 82 25.63 -16.80 -1.37
N PHE A 83 24.48 -17.10 -0.78
CA PHE A 83 23.20 -16.52 -1.15
C PHE A 83 22.74 -15.56 -0.05
N ARG A 84 22.39 -14.33 -0.41
CA ARG A 84 21.89 -13.33 0.54
C ARG A 84 20.78 -12.48 -0.06
N VAL A 85 19.92 -11.95 0.79
CA VAL A 85 19.06 -10.83 0.41
C VAL A 85 19.92 -9.57 0.48
N ARG A 86 20.16 -8.89 -0.64
CA ARG A 86 21.00 -7.67 -0.63
C ARG A 86 20.20 -6.43 -0.21
N ARG A 87 18.91 -6.39 -0.59
CA ARG A 87 18.03 -5.24 -0.34
C ARG A 87 16.62 -5.75 -0.07
N ALA A 88 16.03 -5.34 1.04
CA ALA A 88 14.61 -5.49 1.28
C ALA A 88 14.07 -4.14 1.74
N ARG A 89 13.53 -3.35 0.82
CA ARG A 89 13.25 -1.94 1.07
C ARG A 89 11.77 -1.63 1.00
N ILE A 90 11.33 -0.79 1.93
CA ILE A 90 10.05 -0.11 1.88
C ILE A 90 10.31 1.29 1.35
N LYS A 91 9.64 1.65 0.27
CA LYS A 91 9.71 2.98 -0.34
C LYS A 91 8.34 3.63 -0.23
N GLY A 92 8.31 4.86 0.22
CA GLY A 92 7.12 5.69 0.16
C GLY A 92 7.41 7.03 -0.50
N ASP A 93 6.49 7.46 -1.36
CA ASP A 93 6.51 8.78 -1.97
C ASP A 93 5.11 9.37 -2.01
N GLY A 94 5.02 10.69 -1.91
CA GLY A 94 3.73 11.35 -1.94
C GLY A 94 3.77 12.87 -1.82
N TRP A 95 2.58 13.45 -1.78
CA TRP A 95 2.37 14.85 -1.41
C TRP A 95 1.15 14.97 -0.51
N ALA A 96 1.19 15.96 0.38
CA ALA A 96 0.13 16.24 1.33
C ALA A 96 -0.06 17.75 1.38
N THR A 97 -1.05 18.29 0.67
CA THR A 97 -1.54 19.68 0.72
C THR A 97 -2.44 19.90 -0.49
N PRO A 98 -3.51 20.72 -0.38
CA PRO A 98 -4.33 21.09 -1.54
C PRO A 98 -3.50 21.62 -2.73
N SER A 99 -2.46 22.41 -2.44
CA SER A 99 -1.54 22.96 -3.44
C SER A 99 -0.43 22.00 -3.90
N ARG A 100 -0.36 20.77 -3.37
CA ARG A 100 0.65 19.73 -3.68
C ARG A 100 2.10 20.19 -3.52
N ARG A 101 2.35 21.15 -2.62
CA ARG A 101 3.65 21.82 -2.43
C ARG A 101 4.55 21.05 -1.49
N LEU A 102 3.96 20.46 -0.46
CA LEU A 102 4.65 19.59 0.47
C LEU A 102 4.72 18.19 -0.12
N LYS A 103 5.92 17.79 -0.52
CA LYS A 103 6.25 16.47 -1.04
C LYS A 103 7.11 15.73 -0.03
N TYR A 104 6.89 14.44 0.12
CA TYR A 104 7.71 13.59 0.97
C TYR A 104 8.22 12.38 0.19
N LYS A 105 9.37 11.88 0.63
CA LYS A 105 9.96 10.63 0.16
C LYS A 105 10.67 9.96 1.31
N PHE A 106 10.43 8.68 1.51
CA PHE A 106 11.17 7.87 2.44
C PHE A 106 11.55 6.53 1.84
N GLU A 107 12.67 5.98 2.29
CA GLU A 107 13.14 4.65 1.94
C GLU A 107 13.84 4.05 3.15
N TYR A 108 13.38 2.88 3.59
CA TYR A 108 13.96 2.14 4.70
C TYR A 108 14.40 0.75 4.23
N ASP A 109 15.62 0.34 4.55
CA ASP A 109 16.10 -1.03 4.31
C ASP A 109 15.76 -1.89 5.52
N VAL A 110 14.74 -2.73 5.39
CA VAL A 110 14.30 -3.69 6.40
C VAL A 110 15.36 -4.75 6.64
N HIS A 111 16.11 -5.13 5.60
CA HIS A 111 17.13 -6.16 5.74
C HIS A 111 18.33 -5.65 6.56
N ASN A 112 18.76 -4.42 6.28
CA ASN A 112 19.97 -3.87 6.89
C ASN A 112 19.69 -2.94 8.08
N GLY A 113 18.43 -2.60 8.35
CA GLY A 113 18.02 -1.83 9.54
C GLY A 113 18.30 -0.33 9.48
N PHE A 114 18.44 0.27 8.29
CA PHE A 114 18.78 1.70 8.17
C PHE A 114 17.89 2.46 7.18
N VAL A 115 17.81 3.77 7.41
CA VAL A 115 17.11 4.73 6.55
C VAL A 115 18.01 5.14 5.39
N LEU A 116 17.51 5.07 4.16
CA LEU A 116 18.20 5.57 2.96
C LEU A 116 17.70 6.94 2.55
N ASP A 117 16.38 7.16 2.61
CA ASP A 117 15.76 8.44 2.32
C ASP A 117 14.81 8.81 3.46
N ALA A 118 14.88 10.07 3.90
CA ALA A 118 13.90 10.70 4.79
C ALA A 118 13.84 12.19 4.43
N VAL A 119 13.15 12.51 3.34
CA VAL A 119 13.15 13.84 2.74
C VAL A 119 11.75 14.42 2.76
N ILE A 120 11.68 15.67 3.20
CA ILE A 120 10.51 16.53 3.03
C ILE A 120 10.94 17.71 2.17
N LYS A 121 10.16 18.01 1.13
CA LYS A 121 10.42 19.11 0.20
C LYS A 121 9.20 20.01 0.13
N TRP A 122 9.41 21.31 0.34
CA TRP A 122 8.43 22.34 0.02
C TRP A 122 8.73 22.97 -1.33
N VAL A 123 7.71 23.08 -2.19
CA VAL A 123 7.82 23.75 -3.49
C VAL A 123 7.32 25.19 -3.38
N PHE A 124 8.23 26.15 -3.55
CA PHE A 124 7.91 27.57 -3.61
C PHE A 124 7.40 27.95 -5.01
N ASP A 125 6.48 28.92 -5.06
CA ASP A 125 6.03 29.46 -6.35
C ASP A 125 7.14 30.36 -6.88
N LYS A 126 7.37 30.35 -8.19
CA LYS A 126 8.21 31.41 -8.79
C LYS A 126 7.44 32.72 -8.66
N ASN A 127 8.04 33.70 -7.99
CA ASN A 127 7.57 35.08 -8.06
C ASN A 127 7.45 35.46 -9.54
N ARG A 128 6.24 35.86 -9.94
CA ARG A 128 5.96 36.35 -11.30
C ARG A 128 6.62 37.70 -11.51
#